data_AF-A0A3B0RKK3-F1
#
_entry.id   AF-A0A3B0RKK3-F1
#
_cell.length_a   1.000
_cell.length_b   1.000
_cell.length_c   1.000
_cell.angle_alpha   90.00
_cell.angle_beta   90.00
_cell.angle_gamma   90.00
#
_symmetry.space_group_name_H-M   'P 1'
#
loop_
_entity.id
_entity.type
_entity.pdbx_description
1 polymer ?
#
loop_
_entity_poly.entity_id
_entity_poly.type
_entity_poly.pdbx_seq_one_letter_code
_entity_poly.pdbx_strand_id
1 'polypeptide(L)'
;AGRKLQLDTKSLSRLVYWVVGPVFVYSVLATADLSAGLVGRILAATMLAVLGSAVVAWLSGRVLGRPVRTRSAGVLSSVYGNVGNFGLAIIAFTFGA
;
A
#
# COMPACT_ATOMS: atom_id res chain seq x y z
N ALA A 1 -0.89 -29.30 -15.07
CA ALA A 1 -1.11 -29.87 -13.72
C ALA A 1 -2.38 -29.38 -13.01
N GLY A 2 -3.02 -28.26 -13.39
CA GLY A 2 -4.13 -27.65 -12.63
C GLY A 2 -5.44 -28.44 -12.50
N ARG A 3 -5.69 -29.48 -13.31
CA ARG A 3 -6.94 -30.26 -13.29
C ARG A 3 -6.98 -31.35 -12.20
N LYS A 4 -5.86 -31.66 -11.54
CA LYS A 4 -5.79 -32.74 -10.53
C LYS A 4 -5.90 -32.27 -9.07
N LEU A 5 -5.80 -30.98 -8.79
CA LEU A 5 -5.67 -30.51 -7.40
C LEU A 5 -6.92 -29.89 -6.78
N GLN A 6 -8.05 -29.77 -7.51
CA GLN A 6 -9.29 -29.10 -7.03
C GLN A 6 -8.99 -27.85 -6.17
N LEU A 7 -7.98 -27.07 -6.57
CA LEU A 7 -7.57 -25.88 -5.82
C LEU A 7 -8.65 -24.84 -6.00
N ASP A 8 -9.60 -24.84 -5.06
CA ASP A 8 -10.51 -23.73 -4.87
C ASP A 8 -9.66 -22.49 -4.64
N THR A 9 -9.92 -21.44 -5.43
CA THR A 9 -9.28 -20.12 -5.32
C THR A 9 -9.27 -19.65 -3.86
N LYS A 10 -10.30 -20.01 -3.10
CA LYS A 10 -10.44 -19.75 -1.65
C LYS A 10 -9.37 -20.41 -0.80
N SER A 11 -9.00 -21.65 -1.08
CA SER A 11 -7.96 -22.39 -0.35
C SER A 11 -6.58 -21.80 -0.63
N LEU A 12 -6.33 -21.39 -1.88
CA LEU A 12 -5.10 -20.70 -2.26
C LEU A 12 -5.01 -19.31 -1.61
N SER A 13 -6.10 -18.53 -1.63
CA SER A 13 -6.14 -17.23 -0.94
C SER A 13 -5.90 -17.37 0.57
N ARG A 14 -6.46 -18.41 1.20
CA ARG A 14 -6.24 -18.67 2.63
C ARG A 14 -4.77 -19.00 2.92
N LEU A 15 -4.12 -19.82 2.10
CA LEU A 15 -2.68 -20.09 2.21
C LEU A 15 -1.85 -18.81 2.09
N VAL A 16 -2.16 -17.98 1.09
CA VAL A 16 -1.45 -16.72 0.86
C VAL A 16 -1.62 -15.78 2.05
N TYR A 17 -2.84 -15.64 2.56
CA TYR A 17 -3.14 -14.69 3.64
C TYR A 17 -2.54 -15.11 4.99
N TRP A 18 -2.58 -16.41 5.30
CA TRP A 18 -2.21 -16.91 6.64
C TRP A 18 -0.76 -17.37 6.76
N VAL A 19 -0.12 -17.73 5.63
CA VAL A 19 1.23 -18.30 5.67
C VAL A 19 2.19 -17.49 4.80
N VAL A 20 1.89 -17.37 3.50
CA VAL A 20 2.85 -16.76 2.55
C VAL A 20 3.05 -15.28 2.86
N GLY A 21 1.99 -14.53 3.13
CA GLY A 21 2.06 -13.11 3.47
C GLY A 21 2.92 -12.82 4.70
N PRO A 22 2.63 -13.43 5.86
CA PRO A 22 3.43 -13.25 7.07
C PRO A 22 4.90 -13.67 6.90
N VAL A 23 5.15 -14.82 6.26
CA VAL A 23 6.51 -15.31 6.01
C VAL A 23 7.28 -14.36 5.09
N PHE A 24 6.62 -13.85 4.04
CA PHE A 24 7.22 -12.89 3.11
C PHE A 24 7.56 -11.56 3.78
N VAL A 25 6.64 -11.01 4.58
CA VAL A 25 6.90 -9.79 5.34
C VAL A 25 8.08 -10.00 6.29
N TYR A 26 8.13 -11.14 6.98
CA TYR A 26 9.25 -11.48 7.84
C TYR A 26 10.57 -11.59 7.07
N SER A 27 10.60 -12.28 5.93
CA SER A 27 11.83 -12.43 5.14
C SER A 27 12.35 -11.09 4.65
N VAL A 28 11.47 -10.22 4.15
CA VAL A 28 11.85 -8.87 3.70
C VAL A 28 12.42 -8.07 4.86
N LEU A 29 11.79 -8.10 6.03
CA LEU A 29 12.28 -7.37 7.21
C LEU A 29 13.59 -7.93 7.76
N ALA A 30 13.76 -9.25 7.74
CA ALA A 30 14.95 -9.92 8.26
C ALA A 30 16.20 -9.69 7.40
N THR A 31 16.03 -9.49 6.09
CA THR A 31 17.14 -9.24 5.16
C THR A 31 17.27 -7.76 4.76
N ALA A 32 16.39 -6.88 5.24
CA ALA A 32 16.40 -5.48 4.88
C ALA A 32 17.62 -4.77 5.50
N ASP A 33 18.55 -4.35 4.65
CA ASP A 33 19.63 -3.44 5.03
C ASP A 33 19.09 -1.99 5.04
N LEU A 34 18.63 -1.57 6.21
CA LEU A 34 18.05 -0.26 6.43
C LEU A 34 19.11 0.72 6.91
N SER A 35 19.90 1.25 5.98
CA SER A 35 20.73 2.43 6.29
C SER A 35 19.85 3.62 6.69
N ALA A 36 20.29 4.40 7.68
CA ALA A 36 19.53 5.56 8.17
C ALA A 36 19.21 6.57 7.05
N GLY A 37 20.12 6.72 6.07
CA GLY A 37 19.90 7.57 4.90
C GLY A 37 18.79 7.05 3.97
N LEU A 38 18.70 5.75 3.76
CA LEU A 38 17.63 5.13 2.98
C LEU A 38 16.27 5.30 3.68
N VAL A 39 16.22 5.02 4.97
CA VAL A 39 15.01 5.21 5.79
C VAL A 39 14.52 6.65 5.71
N GLY A 40 15.43 7.63 5.87
CA GLY A 40 15.09 9.04 5.78
C GLY A 40 14.50 9.42 4.41
N ARG A 41 15.07 8.92 3.31
CA ARG A 41 14.55 9.15 1.96
C ARG A 41 13.16 8.55 1.76
N ILE A 42 12.93 7.32 2.23
CA ILE A 42 11.63 6.65 2.15
C ILE A 42 10.58 7.43 2.94
N LEU A 43 10.89 7.85 4.16
CA LEU A 43 10.00 8.65 4.99
C LEU A 43 9.67 9.98 4.31
N ALA A 44 10.67 10.70 3.80
CA ALA A 44 10.46 11.97 3.10
C ALA A 44 9.58 11.80 1.85
N ALA A 45 9.86 10.80 1.02
CA ALA A 45 9.06 10.51 -0.17
C ALA A 45 7.61 10.15 0.19
N THR A 46 7.42 9.34 1.23
CA THR A 46 6.08 8.94 1.72
C THR A 46 5.31 10.15 2.24
N MET A 47 5.95 11.01 3.05
CA MET A 47 5.30 12.24 3.54
C MET A 47 4.93 13.17 2.38
N LEU A 48 5.81 13.36 1.40
CA LEU A 48 5.52 14.18 0.23
C LEU A 48 4.34 13.63 -0.58
N ALA A 49 4.28 12.32 -0.79
CA ALA A 49 3.17 11.68 -1.50
C ALA A 49 1.83 11.86 -0.76
N VAL A 50 1.83 11.66 0.56
CA VAL A 50 0.65 11.84 1.42
C VAL A 50 0.18 13.30 1.46
N LEU A 51 1.10 14.24 1.65
CA LEU A 51 0.76 15.66 1.66
C LEU A 51 0.28 16.12 0.29
N GLY A 52 0.92 15.63 -0.78
CA GLY A 52 0.49 15.87 -2.16
C GLY A 52 -0.93 15.40 -2.42
N SER A 53 -1.27 14.17 -2.02
CA SER A 53 -2.63 13.63 -2.20
C SER A 53 -3.68 14.38 -1.37
N ALA A 54 -3.31 14.83 -0.16
CA ALA A 54 -4.17 15.66 0.67
C ALA A 54 -4.44 17.02 0.02
N VAL A 55 -3.40 17.69 -0.49
CA VAL A 55 -3.52 18.99 -1.18
C VAL A 55 -4.39 18.86 -2.43
N VAL A 56 -4.15 17.85 -3.27
CA VAL A 56 -4.95 17.63 -4.48
C VAL A 56 -6.42 17.39 -4.15
N ALA A 57 -6.71 16.55 -3.16
CA ALA A 57 -8.09 16.29 -2.73
C ALA A 57 -8.77 17.53 -2.15
N TRP A 58 -8.04 18.32 -1.35
CA TRP A 58 -8.55 19.57 -0.77
C TRP A 58 -8.84 20.61 -1.86
N LEU A 59 -7.91 20.82 -2.79
CA LEU A 59 -8.08 21.73 -3.92
C LEU A 59 -9.27 21.31 -4.79
N SER A 60 -9.37 20.03 -5.11
CA SER A 60 -10.50 19.49 -5.88
C SER A 60 -11.83 19.77 -5.19
N GLY A 61 -11.93 19.51 -3.88
CA GLY A 61 -13.13 19.84 -3.11
C GLY A 61 -13.39 21.35 -2.99
N ARG A 62 -12.36 22.19 -3.13
CA ARG A 62 -12.50 23.66 -3.15
C ARG A 62 -13.01 24.18 -4.48
N VAL A 63 -12.44 23.73 -5.59
CA VAL A 63 -12.86 24.08 -6.95
C VAL A 63 -14.31 23.63 -7.19
N LEU A 64 -14.70 22.47 -6.67
CA LEU A 64 -16.06 21.94 -6.77
C LEU A 64 -17.07 22.57 -5.80
N GLY A 65 -16.68 23.61 -5.03
CA GLY A 65 -17.58 24.29 -4.10
C GLY A 65 -18.12 23.42 -2.97
N ARG A 66 -17.44 22.30 -2.63
CA ARG A 66 -17.96 21.35 -1.65
C ARG A 66 -17.90 21.91 -0.22
N PRO A 67 -18.90 21.57 0.63
CA PRO A 67 -18.89 21.94 2.04
C PRO A 67 -17.64 21.41 2.75
N VAL A 68 -17.21 22.09 3.81
CA VAL A 68 -16.01 21.72 4.58
C VAL A 68 -16.06 20.25 5.02
N ARG A 69 -17.22 19.79 5.50
CA ARG A 69 -17.41 18.40 5.94
C ARG A 69 -17.13 17.37 4.84
N THR A 70 -17.63 17.61 3.63
CA THR A 70 -17.40 16.74 2.47
C THR A 70 -15.95 16.79 2.00
N ARG A 71 -15.32 17.97 2.03
CA ARG A 71 -13.91 18.14 1.67
C ARG A 71 -12.99 17.40 2.64
N SER A 72 -13.22 17.49 3.95
CA SER A 72 -12.43 16.77 4.95
C SER A 72 -12.56 15.25 4.79
N ALA A 73 -13.76 14.74 4.50
CA ALA A 73 -13.96 13.32 4.21
C ALA A 73 -13.19 12.89 2.95
N GLY A 74 -13.17 13.72 1.90
CA GLY A 74 -12.41 13.47 0.68
C GLY A 74 -10.90 13.42 0.92
N VAL A 75 -10.36 14.34 1.72
CA VAL A 75 -8.94 14.37 2.11
C VAL A 75 -8.55 13.14 2.94
N LEU A 76 -9.37 12.75 3.92
CA LEU A 76 -9.12 11.53 4.70
C LEU A 76 -9.11 10.30 3.78
N SER A 77 -10.08 10.21 2.86
CA SER A 77 -10.16 9.08 1.93
C SER A 77 -8.97 9.02 0.96
N SER A 78 -8.39 10.16 0.57
CA SER A 78 -7.25 10.19 -0.37
C SER A 78 -5.91 9.84 0.28
N VAL A 79 -5.75 10.10 1.58
CA VAL A 79 -4.52 9.84 2.32
C VAL A 79 -4.47 8.41 2.86
N TYR A 80 -5.60 7.85 3.28
CA TYR A 80 -5.71 6.48 3.81
C TYR A 80 -5.95 5.44 2.71
N GLY A 81 -5.04 5.35 1.74
CA GLY A 81 -5.06 4.29 0.73
C GLY A 81 -4.70 2.91 1.31
N ASN A 82 -5.07 1.83 0.61
CA ASN A 82 -4.67 0.46 0.96
C ASN A 82 -3.20 0.17 0.56
N VAL A 83 -2.28 0.98 1.08
CA VAL A 83 -0.85 0.93 0.74
C VAL A 83 -0.21 -0.36 1.28
N GLY A 84 -0.77 -0.93 2.36
CA GLY A 84 -0.27 -2.14 3.00
C GLY A 84 -0.44 -3.44 2.20
N ASN A 85 -1.60 -3.67 1.55
CA ASN A 85 -1.82 -4.92 0.81
C ASN A 85 -1.23 -4.92 -0.59
N PHE A 86 -1.22 -3.75 -1.27
CA PHE A 86 -0.76 -3.66 -2.65
C PHE A 86 0.69 -3.21 -2.78
N GLY A 87 1.20 -2.38 -1.86
CA GLY A 87 2.50 -1.72 -2.01
C GLY A 87 3.67 -2.70 -2.12
N LEU A 88 3.87 -3.55 -1.12
CA LEU A 88 5.00 -4.49 -1.09
C LEU A 88 4.92 -5.53 -2.21
N ALA A 89 3.74 -6.09 -2.47
CA ALA A 89 3.55 -7.08 -3.53
C ALA A 89 3.77 -6.49 -4.93
N ILE A 90 3.28 -5.26 -5.19
CA ILE A 90 3.51 -4.56 -6.47
C ILE A 90 4.97 -4.19 -6.63
N ILE A 91 5.63 -3.68 -5.58
CA ILE A 91 7.05 -3.34 -5.63
C ILE A 91 7.89 -4.58 -5.93
N ALA A 92 7.66 -5.70 -5.25
CA ALA A 92 8.36 -6.96 -5.51
C ALA A 92 8.06 -7.52 -6.92
N PHE A 93 6.82 -7.40 -7.41
CA PHE A 93 6.47 -7.81 -8.77
C PHE A 93 7.14 -6.93 -9.85
N THR A 94 7.23 -5.63 -9.60
CA THR A 94 7.70 -4.64 -10.60
C THR A 94 9.22 -4.56 -10.65
N PHE A 95 9.89 -4.64 -9.50
CA PHE A 95 11.34 -4.45 -9.39
C PHE A 95 12.12 -5.74 -9.11
N GLY A 96 11.42 -6.86 -8.89
CA GLY A 96 12.04 -8.09 -8.40
C GLY A 96 12.29 -8.03 -6.89
N ALA A 97 12.60 -9.19 -6.31
CA ALA A 97 13.07 -9.32 -4.93
C ALA A 97 14.61 -9.27 -4.90
#